data_AF-A0A9D7CBL4-F1
#
_entry.id   AF-A0A9D7CBL4-F1
#
_cell.length_a   1.000
_cell.length_b   1.000
_cell.length_c   1.000
_cell.angle_alpha   90.00
_cell.angle_beta   90.00
_cell.angle_gamma   90.00
#
_symmetry.space_group_name_H-M   'P 1'
#
loop_
_entity.id
_entity.type
_entity.pdbx_description
1 polymer ?
#
loop_
_entity_poly.entity_id
_entity_poly.type
_entity_poly.pdbx_seq_one_letter_code
_entity_poly.pdbx_strand_id
1 'polypeptide(L)'
;MTGPLLGIVTIGQSPRPDLASAFGAFAPGARIAVRGALDDASLAQVDEWSSLPTGYPLLVRLSDGTTREIGRDLIHPLVVAAAAMLAADGATAVVVACAGDFPAVPCPVPVVLPGRLLPAVVRALVADTRIGIVTPVRGQVEAADAKWRRDGFDPVVTWAEPDDHAALDRAAAMLRDAGVPMIVLDCMGHADPAARRLEAGSGVRVLLAQSLVARVAGELVRAPASVPAR
;
A
#
# COMPACT_ATOMS: atom_id res chain seq x y z
N MET A 1 -2.23 26.55 -16.12
CA MET A 1 -1.22 26.12 -15.13
C MET A 1 -1.35 24.62 -14.97
N THR A 2 -0.30 23.85 -15.21
CA THR A 2 -0.32 22.39 -14.99
C THR A 2 -0.32 22.12 -13.49
N GLY A 3 -1.28 21.36 -12.98
CA GLY A 3 -1.35 21.06 -11.56
C GLY A 3 -0.16 20.22 -11.05
N PRO A 4 -0.05 20.08 -9.72
CA PRO A 4 1.07 19.38 -9.08
C PRO A 4 1.14 17.93 -9.56
N LEU A 5 2.35 17.36 -9.57
CA LEU A 5 2.56 15.96 -9.88
C LEU A 5 2.62 15.14 -8.59
N LEU A 6 1.78 14.12 -8.49
CA LEU A 6 1.85 13.07 -7.48
C LEU A 6 2.55 11.85 -8.08
N GLY A 7 3.73 11.53 -7.54
CA GLY A 7 4.46 10.32 -7.91
C GLY A 7 4.00 9.12 -7.09
N ILE A 8 3.86 7.96 -7.72
CA ILE A 8 3.54 6.70 -7.07
C ILE A 8 4.61 5.69 -7.46
N VAL A 9 5.37 5.20 -6.47
CA VAL A 9 6.30 4.08 -6.65
C VAL A 9 5.55 2.80 -6.36
N THR A 10 5.33 1.96 -7.37
CA THR A 10 4.92 0.57 -7.12
C THR A 10 6.15 -0.29 -6.85
N ILE A 11 6.08 -1.22 -5.89
CA ILE A 11 7.18 -2.12 -5.55
C ILE A 11 7.44 -3.21 -6.60
N GLY A 12 6.52 -3.35 -7.57
CA GLY A 12 6.68 -4.23 -8.72
C GLY A 12 7.01 -3.43 -9.98
N GLN A 13 6.36 -3.76 -11.09
CA GLN A 13 6.51 -3.07 -12.37
C GLN A 13 5.29 -2.19 -12.69
N SER A 14 5.55 -1.14 -13.45
CA SER A 14 4.56 -0.34 -14.16
C SER A 14 4.27 -0.97 -15.54
N PRO A 15 3.13 -0.65 -16.19
CA PRO A 15 2.08 0.25 -15.74
C PRO A 15 1.20 -0.34 -14.61
N ARG A 16 0.67 0.54 -13.76
CA ARG A 16 -0.35 0.21 -12.73
C ARG A 16 -1.57 1.13 -12.86
N PRO A 17 -2.43 0.89 -13.86
CA PRO A 17 -3.59 1.73 -14.12
C PRO A 17 -4.59 1.73 -12.95
N ASP A 18 -4.64 0.64 -12.18
CA ASP A 18 -5.42 0.51 -10.96
C ASP A 18 -4.99 1.53 -9.89
N LEU A 19 -3.67 1.66 -9.64
CA LEU A 19 -3.14 2.66 -8.72
C LEU A 19 -3.31 4.08 -9.27
N ALA A 20 -3.04 4.29 -10.56
CA ALA A 20 -3.20 5.59 -11.19
C ALA A 20 -4.65 6.11 -11.05
N SER A 21 -5.63 5.24 -11.30
CA SER A 21 -7.05 5.54 -11.16
C SER A 21 -7.44 5.80 -9.70
N ALA A 22 -7.04 4.92 -8.78
CA ALA A 22 -7.39 5.04 -7.36
C ALA A 22 -6.88 6.35 -6.73
N PHE A 23 -5.65 6.75 -7.05
CA PHE A 23 -5.07 8.00 -6.55
C PHE A 23 -5.61 9.23 -7.30
N GLY A 24 -5.80 9.13 -8.62
CA GLY A 24 -6.38 10.21 -9.42
C GLY A 24 -7.79 10.61 -8.96
N ALA A 25 -8.58 9.65 -8.48
CA ALA A 25 -9.91 9.91 -7.94
C ALA A 25 -9.92 10.81 -6.68
N PHE A 26 -8.81 10.88 -5.94
CA PHE A 26 -8.69 11.66 -4.70
C PHE A 26 -7.71 12.83 -4.80
N ALA A 27 -7.08 13.06 -5.95
CA ALA A 27 -6.15 14.16 -6.17
C ALA A 27 -6.62 15.05 -7.35
N PRO A 28 -7.79 15.71 -7.24
CA PRO A 28 -8.37 16.48 -8.33
C PRO A 28 -7.42 17.61 -8.76
N GLY A 29 -7.15 17.70 -10.06
CA GLY A 29 -6.25 18.68 -10.65
C GLY A 29 -4.76 18.32 -10.55
N ALA A 30 -4.38 17.27 -9.82
CA ALA A 30 -3.02 16.74 -9.85
C ALA A 30 -2.81 15.84 -11.08
N ARG A 31 -1.57 15.83 -11.59
CA ARG A 31 -1.11 14.81 -12.53
C ARG A 31 -0.64 13.60 -11.73
N ILE A 32 -0.91 12.39 -12.21
CA ILE A 32 -0.45 11.15 -11.58
C ILE A 32 0.64 10.52 -12.46
N ALA A 33 1.78 10.19 -11.86
CA ALA A 33 2.80 9.37 -12.51
C ALA A 33 3.08 8.14 -11.65
N VAL A 34 3.08 6.97 -12.29
CA VAL A 34 3.43 5.71 -11.63
C VAL A 34 4.74 5.20 -12.21
N ARG A 35 5.67 4.83 -11.33
CA ARG A 35 6.95 4.20 -11.67
C ARG A 35 7.11 2.92 -10.87
N GLY A 36 7.55 1.84 -11.50
CA GLY A 36 7.87 0.59 -10.81
C GLY A 36 9.31 0.58 -10.33
N ALA A 37 9.51 0.03 -9.13
CA ALA A 37 10.85 -0.25 -8.62
C ALA A 37 11.57 -1.32 -9.46
N LEU A 38 10.81 -2.17 -10.17
CA LEU A 38 11.34 -3.26 -10.99
C LEU A 38 11.25 -2.98 -12.51
N ASP A 39 10.98 -1.73 -12.92
CA ASP A 39 10.78 -1.39 -14.34
C ASP A 39 12.00 -1.72 -15.21
N ASP A 40 13.21 -1.57 -14.65
CA ASP A 40 14.47 -1.85 -15.34
C ASP A 40 14.96 -3.30 -15.14
N ALA A 41 14.22 -4.12 -14.38
CA ALA A 41 14.58 -5.51 -14.10
C ALA A 41 13.98 -6.47 -15.14
N SER A 42 14.80 -7.40 -15.63
CA SER A 42 14.32 -8.50 -16.46
C SER A 42 13.58 -9.56 -15.63
N LEU A 43 12.70 -10.33 -16.26
CA LEU A 43 11.99 -11.43 -15.60
C LEU A 43 12.94 -12.42 -14.92
N ALA A 44 14.07 -12.74 -15.56
CA ALA A 44 15.08 -13.64 -14.99
C ALA A 44 15.70 -13.10 -13.69
N GLN A 45 15.98 -11.79 -13.63
CA GLN A 45 16.48 -11.15 -12.41
C GLN A 45 15.42 -11.12 -11.31
N VAL A 46 14.16 -10.86 -11.67
CA VAL A 46 13.03 -10.89 -10.73
C VAL A 46 12.85 -12.30 -10.16
N ASP A 47 12.92 -13.34 -11.00
CA ASP A 47 12.81 -14.73 -10.57
C ASP A 47 14.00 -15.15 -9.68
N GLU A 48 15.22 -14.71 -10.01
CA GLU A 48 16.40 -14.90 -9.17
C GLU A 48 16.18 -14.28 -7.78
N TRP A 49 15.76 -13.01 -7.72
CA TRP A 49 15.49 -12.31 -6.46
C TRP A 49 14.35 -12.95 -5.67
N SER A 50 13.35 -13.49 -6.35
CA SER A 50 12.23 -14.20 -5.71
C SER A 50 12.64 -15.54 -5.11
N SER A 51 13.74 -16.14 -5.58
CA SER A 51 14.28 -17.38 -5.03
C SER A 51 15.14 -17.19 -3.78
N LEU A 52 15.54 -15.95 -3.49
CA LEU A 52 16.40 -15.64 -2.34
C LEU A 52 15.62 -15.72 -1.01
N PRO A 53 16.19 -16.36 0.03
CA PRO A 53 15.59 -16.37 1.36
C PRO A 53 15.40 -14.95 1.90
N THR A 54 14.25 -14.70 2.54
CA THR A 54 13.94 -13.40 3.16
C THR A 54 13.10 -13.57 4.41
N GLY A 55 13.38 -12.75 5.43
CA GLY A 55 12.55 -12.65 6.63
C GLY A 55 11.36 -11.70 6.48
N TYR A 56 11.29 -10.96 5.37
CA TYR A 56 10.18 -10.05 5.06
C TYR A 56 9.88 -10.09 3.56
N PRO A 57 9.10 -11.08 3.08
CA PRO A 57 8.68 -11.13 1.69
C PRO A 57 7.67 -10.01 1.40
N LEU A 58 7.76 -9.42 0.21
CA LEU A 58 6.79 -8.48 -0.33
C LEU A 58 6.16 -9.06 -1.61
N LEU A 59 4.82 -9.14 -1.65
CA LEU A 59 4.11 -9.48 -2.88
C LEU A 59 4.25 -8.34 -3.88
N VAL A 60 5.01 -8.56 -4.95
CA VAL A 60 5.14 -7.64 -6.08
C VAL A 60 4.25 -8.11 -7.23
N ARG A 61 3.77 -7.17 -8.04
CA ARG A 61 3.02 -7.42 -9.28
C ARG A 61 3.85 -6.93 -10.47
N LEU A 62 4.01 -7.78 -11.47
CA LEU A 62 4.76 -7.49 -12.70
C LEU A 62 3.84 -6.90 -13.77
N SER A 63 4.44 -6.40 -14.84
CA SER A 63 3.74 -5.76 -15.96
C SER A 63 2.86 -6.74 -16.74
N ASP A 64 3.20 -8.03 -16.72
CA ASP A 64 2.39 -9.13 -17.29
C ASP A 64 1.21 -9.55 -16.38
N GLY A 65 1.08 -8.94 -15.21
CA GLY A 65 0.04 -9.22 -14.22
C GLY A 65 0.34 -10.37 -13.27
N THR A 66 1.45 -11.10 -13.45
CA THR A 66 1.89 -12.14 -12.52
C THR A 66 2.47 -11.52 -11.24
N THR A 67 2.65 -12.34 -10.21
CA THR A 67 3.18 -11.92 -8.92
C THR A 67 4.41 -12.72 -8.51
N ARG A 68 5.25 -12.11 -7.66
CA ARG A 68 6.41 -12.74 -7.01
C ARG A 68 6.50 -12.28 -5.57
N GLU A 69 7.16 -13.07 -4.72
CA GLU A 69 7.55 -12.66 -3.38
C GLU A 69 9.03 -12.32 -3.38
N ILE A 70 9.37 -11.06 -3.12
CA ILE A 70 10.76 -10.58 -3.10
C ILE A 70 11.05 -9.92 -1.75
N GLY A 71 12.26 -10.13 -1.23
CA GLY A 71 12.65 -9.56 0.07
C GLY A 71 12.63 -8.03 0.09
N ARG A 72 12.03 -7.46 1.15
CA ARG A 72 11.92 -6.01 1.36
C ARG A 72 13.26 -5.28 1.19
N ASP A 73 14.32 -5.81 1.78
CA ASP A 73 15.63 -5.16 1.81
C ASP A 73 16.29 -5.12 0.42
N LEU A 74 15.92 -6.04 -0.48
CA LEU A 74 16.32 -6.02 -1.89
C LEU A 74 15.55 -4.96 -2.68
N ILE A 75 14.24 -4.84 -2.43
CA ILE A 75 13.38 -3.86 -3.11
C ILE A 75 13.66 -2.43 -2.65
N HIS A 76 14.03 -2.23 -1.38
CA HIS A 76 14.21 -0.90 -0.78
C HIS A 76 15.11 0.06 -1.59
N PRO A 77 16.34 -0.29 -1.98
CA PRO A 77 17.18 0.61 -2.78
C PRO A 77 16.56 0.95 -4.15
N LEU A 78 15.82 0.02 -4.76
CA LEU A 78 15.13 0.24 -6.03
C LEU A 78 13.96 1.22 -5.88
N VAL A 79 13.22 1.13 -4.77
CA VAL A 79 12.17 2.11 -4.43
C VAL A 79 12.75 3.49 -4.17
N VAL A 80 13.90 3.59 -3.50
CA VAL A 80 14.60 4.88 -3.30
C VAL A 80 14.98 5.51 -4.63
N ALA A 81 15.55 4.73 -5.56
CA ALA A 81 15.87 5.20 -6.90
C ALA A 81 14.63 5.68 -7.67
N ALA A 82 13.56 4.88 -7.68
CA ALA A 82 12.31 5.23 -8.35
C ALA A 82 11.66 6.51 -7.76
N ALA A 83 11.70 6.69 -6.43
CA ALA A 83 11.21 7.88 -5.76
C ALA A 83 12.02 9.13 -6.14
N ALA A 84 13.35 9.02 -6.19
CA ALA A 84 14.23 10.11 -6.61
C ALA A 84 14.00 10.51 -8.07
N MET A 85 13.78 9.54 -8.97
CA MET A 85 13.42 9.81 -10.37
C MET A 85 12.10 10.56 -10.49
N LEU A 86 11.05 10.13 -9.76
CA LEU A 86 9.78 10.86 -9.74
C LEU A 86 9.94 12.29 -9.23
N ALA A 87 10.78 12.50 -8.22
CA ALA A 87 11.07 13.84 -7.71
C ALA A 87 11.78 14.71 -8.78
N ALA A 88 12.75 14.14 -9.49
CA ALA A 88 13.44 14.80 -10.60
C ALA A 88 12.49 15.10 -11.78
N ASP A 89 11.49 14.25 -12.01
CA ASP A 89 10.41 14.43 -13.00
C ASP A 89 9.37 15.50 -12.55
N GLY A 90 9.60 16.14 -11.39
CA GLY A 90 8.79 17.25 -10.88
C GLY A 90 7.65 16.84 -9.94
N ALA A 91 7.68 15.62 -9.38
CA ALA A 91 6.73 15.22 -8.36
C ALA A 91 6.87 16.10 -7.12
N THR A 92 5.74 16.62 -6.64
CA THR A 92 5.67 17.45 -5.41
C THR A 92 5.49 16.61 -4.14
N ALA A 93 5.07 15.36 -4.30
CA ALA A 93 5.03 14.34 -3.26
C ALA A 93 5.15 12.95 -3.93
N VAL A 94 5.63 11.97 -3.18
CA VAL A 94 5.75 10.58 -3.62
C VAL A 94 5.03 9.65 -2.66
N VAL A 95 4.34 8.65 -3.18
CA VAL A 95 3.74 7.55 -2.39
C VAL A 95 4.47 6.26 -2.73
N VAL A 96 4.94 5.53 -1.72
CA VAL A 96 5.39 4.15 -1.92
C VAL A 96 4.18 3.24 -1.77
N ALA A 97 3.72 2.61 -2.85
CA ALA A 97 2.55 1.75 -2.85
C ALA A 97 2.83 0.36 -2.24
N CYS A 98 3.20 0.36 -0.96
CA CYS A 98 3.40 -0.83 -0.12
C CYS A 98 2.96 -0.54 1.32
N ALA A 99 2.15 -1.44 1.90
CA ALA A 99 1.68 -1.33 3.29
C ALA A 99 2.57 -2.06 4.31
N GLY A 100 3.61 -2.76 3.83
CA GLY A 100 4.63 -3.37 4.66
C GLY A 100 5.48 -2.35 5.43
N ASP A 101 6.23 -2.83 6.42
CA ASP A 101 7.17 -2.06 7.24
C ASP A 101 8.39 -1.62 6.41
N PHE A 102 8.18 -0.62 5.56
CA PHE A 102 9.19 -0.11 4.63
C PHE A 102 10.15 0.86 5.36
N PRO A 103 11.49 0.73 5.19
CA PRO A 103 12.43 1.69 5.74
C PRO A 103 12.21 3.10 5.17
N ALA A 104 12.88 4.09 5.77
CA ALA A 104 12.80 5.46 5.27
C ALA A 104 13.26 5.52 3.80
N VAL A 105 12.60 6.36 3.01
CA VAL A 105 12.92 6.60 1.59
C VAL A 105 13.39 8.04 1.47
N PRO A 106 14.71 8.29 1.43
CA PRO A 106 15.24 9.63 1.25
C PRO A 106 14.77 10.21 -0.09
N CYS A 107 14.16 11.39 -0.05
CA CYS A 107 13.61 12.06 -1.22
C CYS A 107 13.59 13.57 -0.96
N PRO A 108 13.84 14.44 -1.96
CA PRO A 108 13.77 15.89 -1.79
C PRO A 108 12.34 16.40 -1.58
N VAL A 109 11.32 15.55 -1.78
CA VAL A 109 9.90 15.87 -1.57
C VAL A 109 9.28 14.93 -0.54
N PRO A 110 8.14 15.28 0.09
CA PRO A 110 7.47 14.41 1.05
C PRO A 110 7.18 13.02 0.50
N VAL A 111 7.47 11.99 1.30
CA VAL A 111 7.17 10.59 0.97
C VAL A 111 6.11 10.04 1.92
N VAL A 112 5.00 9.55 1.35
CA VAL A 112 3.97 8.83 2.08
C VAL A 112 4.31 7.35 2.09
N LEU A 113 4.50 6.80 3.29
CA LEU A 113 4.71 5.39 3.54
C LEU A 113 3.45 4.78 4.18
N PRO A 114 2.63 4.01 3.44
CA PRO A 114 1.42 3.39 3.96
C PRO A 114 1.64 2.57 5.22
N GLY A 115 2.79 1.87 5.29
CA GLY A 115 3.16 1.08 6.46
C GLY A 115 3.28 1.87 7.77
N ARG A 116 3.50 3.19 7.71
CA ARG A 116 3.52 4.10 8.88
C ARG A 116 2.20 4.84 9.05
N LEU A 117 1.58 5.22 7.93
CA LEU A 117 0.32 5.96 7.92
C LEU A 117 -0.84 5.12 8.49
N LEU A 118 -0.94 3.86 8.10
CA LEU A 118 -2.04 2.98 8.51
C LEU A 118 -2.10 2.78 10.03
N PRO A 119 -1.02 2.35 10.71
CA PRO A 119 -1.03 2.23 12.17
C PRO A 119 -1.38 3.54 12.89
N ALA A 120 -0.88 4.68 12.41
CA ALA A 120 -1.17 5.98 12.99
C ALA A 120 -2.66 6.37 12.88
N VAL A 121 -3.28 6.12 11.72
CA VAL A 121 -4.71 6.36 11.52
C VAL A 121 -5.54 5.38 12.36
N VAL A 122 -5.21 4.09 12.35
CA VAL A 122 -5.92 3.09 13.14
C VAL A 122 -5.88 3.46 14.62
N ARG A 123 -4.71 3.85 15.15
CA ARG A 123 -4.55 4.30 16.53
C ARG A 123 -5.51 5.44 16.91
N ALA A 124 -5.82 6.34 15.97
CA ALA A 124 -6.74 7.44 16.20
C ALA A 124 -8.22 7.02 16.16
N LEU A 125 -8.53 5.85 15.57
CA LEU A 125 -9.89 5.37 15.34
C LEU A 125 -10.36 4.31 16.34
N VAL A 126 -9.42 3.54 16.92
CA VAL A 126 -9.76 2.43 17.83
C VAL A 126 -9.40 2.78 19.28
N ALA A 127 -10.31 2.48 20.20
CA ALA A 127 -10.06 2.58 21.65
C ALA A 127 -9.29 1.34 22.17
N ASP A 128 -9.57 0.17 21.60
CA ASP A 128 -8.87 -1.09 21.89
C ASP A 128 -7.70 -1.29 20.91
N THR A 129 -6.66 -1.95 21.39
CA THR A 129 -5.50 -2.38 20.60
C THR A 129 -5.78 -3.60 19.72
N ARG A 130 -6.84 -4.37 20.00
CA ARG A 130 -7.18 -5.58 19.23
C ARG A 130 -7.80 -5.23 17.88
N ILE A 131 -7.19 -5.69 16.79
CA ILE A 131 -7.63 -5.39 15.41
C ILE A 131 -7.41 -6.60 14.48
N GLY A 132 -8.17 -6.68 13.39
CA GLY A 132 -7.93 -7.66 12.33
C GLY A 132 -7.02 -7.12 11.25
N ILE A 133 -6.05 -7.89 10.78
CA ILE A 133 -5.17 -7.52 9.66
C ILE A 133 -5.30 -8.57 8.56
N VAL A 134 -5.49 -8.13 7.31
CA VAL A 134 -5.49 -9.01 6.14
C VAL A 134 -4.31 -8.64 5.24
N THR A 135 -3.29 -9.50 5.19
CA THR A 135 -2.14 -9.35 4.29
C THR A 135 -2.43 -9.94 2.91
N PRO A 136 -1.68 -9.59 1.86
CA PRO A 136 -1.89 -10.15 0.53
C PRO A 136 -1.42 -11.60 0.37
N VAL A 137 -0.45 -12.08 1.16
CA VAL A 137 0.04 -13.46 1.08
C VAL A 137 0.32 -14.04 2.45
N ARG A 138 0.31 -15.37 2.52
CA ARG A 138 0.63 -16.12 3.74
C ARG A 138 2.04 -15.80 4.26
N GLY A 139 3.03 -15.65 3.37
CA GLY A 139 4.42 -15.34 3.73
C GLY A 139 4.58 -14.05 4.54
N GLN A 140 3.59 -13.15 4.51
CA GLN A 140 3.63 -11.88 5.23
C GLN A 140 2.97 -11.90 6.60
N VAL A 141 2.30 -12.98 6.99
CA VAL A 141 1.52 -13.02 8.23
C VAL A 141 2.41 -12.76 9.45
N GLU A 142 3.55 -13.43 9.57
CA GLU A 142 4.47 -13.28 10.70
C GLU A 142 5.10 -11.88 10.75
N ALA A 143 5.55 -11.37 9.60
CA ALA A 143 6.13 -10.04 9.50
C ALA A 143 5.12 -8.93 9.84
N ALA A 144 3.87 -9.09 9.40
CA ALA A 144 2.78 -8.17 9.74
C ALA A 144 2.42 -8.23 11.22
N ASP A 145 2.28 -9.43 11.82
CA ASP A 145 2.04 -9.57 13.27
C ASP A 145 3.12 -8.85 14.08
N ALA A 146 4.39 -9.11 13.79
CA ALA A 146 5.52 -8.48 14.46
C ALA A 146 5.53 -6.95 14.31
N LYS A 147 5.23 -6.44 13.11
CA LYS A 147 5.11 -5.00 12.84
C LYS A 147 3.98 -4.37 13.66
N TRP A 148 2.76 -4.88 13.52
CA TRP A 148 1.58 -4.31 14.17
C TRP A 148 1.65 -4.41 15.70
N ARG A 149 2.27 -5.46 16.26
CA ARG A 149 2.58 -5.53 17.70
C ARG A 149 3.58 -4.47 18.14
N ARG A 150 4.62 -4.21 17.34
CA ARG A 150 5.60 -3.13 17.61
C ARG A 150 4.95 -1.75 17.60
N ASP A 151 3.93 -1.55 16.77
CA ASP A 151 3.10 -0.34 16.72
C ASP A 151 2.06 -0.26 17.87
N GLY A 152 2.08 -1.23 18.79
CA GLY A 152 1.29 -1.26 20.01
C GLY A 152 -0.12 -1.83 19.85
N PHE A 153 -0.35 -2.68 18.84
CA PHE A 153 -1.61 -3.38 18.62
C PHE A 153 -1.56 -4.84 19.09
N ASP A 154 -2.73 -5.45 19.29
CA ASP A 154 -2.90 -6.90 19.40
C ASP A 154 -3.56 -7.43 18.11
N PRO A 155 -2.77 -7.66 17.05
CA PRO A 155 -3.33 -8.01 15.75
C PRO A 155 -3.79 -9.47 15.70
N VAL A 156 -4.94 -9.70 15.09
CA VAL A 156 -5.36 -11.01 14.56
C VAL A 156 -5.09 -10.99 13.06
N VAL A 157 -4.02 -11.66 12.63
CA VAL A 157 -3.54 -11.59 11.25
C VAL A 157 -4.02 -12.78 10.44
N THR A 158 -4.57 -12.51 9.27
CA THR A 158 -4.91 -13.49 8.23
C THR A 158 -4.44 -12.98 6.86
N TRP A 159 -4.68 -13.73 5.80
CA TRP A 159 -4.23 -13.36 4.45
C TRP A 159 -5.29 -13.67 3.40
N ALA A 160 -5.31 -12.84 2.36
CA ALA A 160 -6.07 -13.06 1.14
C ALA A 160 -5.39 -12.34 -0.02
N GLU A 161 -5.06 -13.10 -1.07
CA GLU A 161 -4.50 -12.53 -2.30
C GLU A 161 -5.50 -11.58 -2.96
N PRO A 162 -5.03 -10.48 -3.59
CA PRO A 162 -5.89 -9.68 -4.45
C PRO A 162 -6.64 -10.55 -5.44
N ASP A 163 -7.93 -10.24 -5.62
CA ASP A 163 -8.86 -10.97 -6.50
C ASP A 163 -9.23 -12.41 -6.06
N ASP A 164 -8.66 -12.97 -4.99
CA ASP A 164 -9.13 -14.25 -4.41
C ASP A 164 -10.34 -14.02 -3.48
N HIS A 165 -11.53 -14.07 -4.08
CA HIS A 165 -12.81 -13.95 -3.39
C HIS A 165 -13.05 -15.03 -2.33
N ALA A 166 -12.51 -16.24 -2.50
CA ALA A 166 -12.69 -17.32 -1.54
C ALA A 166 -11.78 -17.13 -0.33
N ALA A 167 -10.54 -16.65 -0.53
CA ALA A 167 -9.66 -16.26 0.56
C ALA A 167 -10.22 -15.09 1.36
N LEU A 168 -10.80 -14.08 0.70
CA LEU A 168 -11.47 -12.96 1.38
C LEU A 168 -12.63 -13.44 2.26
N ASP A 169 -13.44 -14.41 1.81
CA ASP A 169 -14.52 -14.96 2.64
C ASP A 169 -14.00 -15.71 3.86
N ARG A 170 -12.94 -16.51 3.69
CA ARG A 170 -12.28 -17.21 4.81
C ARG A 170 -11.70 -16.23 5.82
N ALA A 171 -11.04 -15.19 5.35
CA ALA A 171 -10.50 -14.11 6.17
C ALA A 171 -11.62 -13.38 6.94
N ALA A 172 -12.73 -13.05 6.27
CA ALA A 172 -13.87 -12.40 6.89
C ALA A 172 -14.47 -13.25 8.03
N ALA A 173 -14.66 -14.56 7.78
CA ALA A 173 -15.19 -15.48 8.78
C ALA A 173 -14.27 -15.60 10.01
N MET A 174 -12.97 -15.80 9.78
CA MET A 174 -11.98 -15.89 10.86
C MET A 174 -11.96 -14.62 11.72
N LEU A 175 -11.98 -13.43 11.10
CA LEU A 175 -11.89 -12.16 11.82
C LEU A 175 -13.18 -11.84 12.59
N ARG A 176 -14.35 -12.22 12.06
CA ARG A 176 -15.62 -12.15 12.78
C ARG A 176 -15.60 -13.02 14.03
N ASP A 177 -15.20 -14.28 13.89
CA ASP A 177 -15.17 -15.23 14.99
C ASP A 177 -14.14 -14.81 16.07
N ALA A 178 -13.08 -14.10 15.67
CA ALA A 178 -12.09 -13.51 16.57
C ALA A 178 -12.57 -12.23 17.31
N GLY A 179 -13.74 -11.69 16.94
CA GLY A 179 -14.39 -10.56 17.61
C GLY A 179 -13.64 -9.23 17.45
N VAL A 180 -12.95 -9.01 16.33
CA VAL A 180 -12.19 -7.76 16.13
C VAL A 180 -13.13 -6.57 15.83
N PRO A 181 -12.90 -5.38 16.42
CA PRO A 181 -13.75 -4.21 16.23
C PRO A 181 -13.52 -3.47 14.90
N MET A 182 -12.38 -3.72 14.26
CA MET A 182 -11.97 -3.11 12.99
C MET A 182 -11.04 -4.07 12.24
N ILE A 183 -11.12 -4.06 10.91
CA ILE A 183 -10.22 -4.79 10.02
C ILE A 183 -9.40 -3.80 9.20
N VAL A 184 -8.10 -4.06 9.02
CA VAL A 184 -7.24 -3.35 8.08
C VAL A 184 -6.92 -4.28 6.92
N LEU A 185 -7.30 -3.87 5.71
CA LEU A 185 -6.89 -4.56 4.49
C LEU A 185 -5.52 -4.01 4.06
N ASP A 186 -4.46 -4.67 4.54
CA ASP A 186 -3.07 -4.21 4.58
C ASP A 186 -2.33 -4.49 3.26
N CYS A 187 -2.92 -4.04 2.15
CA CYS A 187 -2.34 -4.18 0.81
C CYS A 187 -2.80 -3.06 -0.12
N MET A 188 -1.88 -2.55 -0.94
CA MET A 188 -2.20 -1.57 -1.98
C MET A 188 -2.83 -2.19 -3.24
N GLY A 189 -2.82 -3.52 -3.36
CA GLY A 189 -3.42 -4.27 -4.47
C GLY A 189 -4.90 -4.59 -4.27
N HIS A 190 -5.42 -4.47 -3.05
CA HIS A 190 -6.86 -4.60 -2.80
C HIS A 190 -7.58 -3.29 -3.11
N ALA A 191 -8.70 -3.39 -3.81
CA ALA A 191 -9.58 -2.27 -4.10
C ALA A 191 -10.88 -2.33 -3.27
N ASP A 192 -11.71 -1.32 -3.43
CA ASP A 192 -12.98 -1.13 -2.72
C ASP A 192 -13.94 -2.36 -2.76
N PRO A 193 -14.05 -3.15 -3.85
CA PRO A 193 -14.83 -4.39 -3.83
C PRO A 193 -14.35 -5.43 -2.81
N ALA A 194 -13.04 -5.55 -2.57
CA ALA A 194 -12.49 -6.48 -1.59
C ALA A 194 -12.82 -6.03 -0.16
N ALA A 195 -12.74 -4.73 0.11
CA ALA A 195 -13.15 -4.15 1.39
C ALA A 195 -14.64 -4.41 1.65
N ARG A 196 -15.53 -4.08 0.69
CA ARG A 196 -16.97 -4.35 0.81
C ARG A 196 -17.29 -5.82 1.06
N ARG A 197 -16.56 -6.74 0.41
CA ARG A 197 -16.74 -8.18 0.62
C ARG A 197 -16.35 -8.61 2.04
N LEU A 198 -15.22 -8.13 2.54
CA LEU A 198 -14.80 -8.36 3.93
C LEU A 198 -15.81 -7.79 4.92
N GLU A 199 -16.31 -6.57 4.69
CA GLU A 199 -17.35 -5.97 5.55
C GLU A 199 -18.63 -6.81 5.55
N ALA A 200 -19.11 -7.26 4.39
CA ALA A 200 -20.30 -8.09 4.27
C ALA A 200 -20.13 -9.46 4.96
N GLY A 201 -18.96 -10.09 4.83
CA GLY A 201 -18.69 -11.40 5.43
C GLY A 201 -18.41 -11.35 6.93
N SER A 202 -17.80 -10.27 7.42
CA SER A 202 -17.38 -10.15 8.82
C SER A 202 -18.37 -9.39 9.70
N GLY A 203 -19.16 -8.49 9.12
CA GLY A 203 -19.97 -7.51 9.87
C GLY A 203 -19.13 -6.40 10.53
N VAL A 204 -17.84 -6.29 10.19
CA VAL A 204 -16.87 -5.37 10.80
C VAL A 204 -16.45 -4.33 9.77
N ARG A 205 -16.20 -3.10 10.22
CA ARG A 205 -15.69 -2.00 9.37
C ARG A 205 -14.29 -2.32 8.85
N VAL A 206 -14.04 -2.05 7.58
CA VAL A 206 -12.74 -2.29 6.95
C VAL A 206 -12.07 -0.97 6.57
N LEU A 207 -10.85 -0.75 7.07
CA LEU A 207 -9.97 0.31 6.62
C LEU A 207 -9.12 -0.21 5.44
N LEU A 208 -9.34 0.37 4.26
CA LEU A 208 -8.63 0.00 3.04
C LEU A 208 -7.34 0.81 2.87
N ALA A 209 -6.19 0.14 2.82
CA ALA A 209 -4.90 0.77 2.61
C ALA A 209 -4.88 1.69 1.38
N GLN A 210 -5.32 1.18 0.23
CA GLN A 210 -5.28 1.89 -1.05
C GLN A 210 -6.02 3.24 -1.00
N SER A 211 -7.28 3.24 -0.57
CA SER A 211 -8.11 4.45 -0.60
C SER A 211 -7.74 5.45 0.51
N LEU A 212 -7.34 4.98 1.69
CA LEU A 212 -6.88 5.86 2.77
C LEU A 212 -5.62 6.63 2.34
N VAL A 213 -4.63 5.91 1.83
CA VAL A 213 -3.37 6.51 1.39
C VAL A 213 -3.63 7.47 0.23
N ALA A 214 -4.49 7.11 -0.71
CA ALA A 214 -4.86 7.97 -1.82
C ALA A 214 -5.49 9.30 -1.37
N ARG A 215 -6.39 9.27 -0.38
CA ARG A 215 -6.98 10.48 0.20
C ARG A 215 -5.95 11.37 0.87
N VAL A 216 -5.07 10.80 1.69
CA VAL A 216 -4.00 11.55 2.36
C VAL A 216 -3.01 12.14 1.35
N ALA A 217 -2.63 11.36 0.34
CA ALA A 217 -1.76 11.85 -0.73
C ALA A 217 -2.42 12.98 -1.53
N GLY A 218 -3.72 12.89 -1.80
CA GLY A 218 -4.51 13.93 -2.46
C GLY A 218 -4.49 15.26 -1.71
N GLU A 219 -4.60 15.24 -0.38
CA GLU A 219 -4.47 16.45 0.44
C GLU A 219 -3.07 17.08 0.35
N LEU A 220 -2.01 16.28 0.21
CA LEU A 220 -0.63 16.79 0.06
C LEU A 220 -0.39 17.48 -1.29
N VAL A 221 -1.08 17.06 -2.35
CA VAL A 221 -0.93 17.61 -3.71
C VAL A 221 -2.09 18.51 -4.11
N ARG A 222 -2.78 19.11 -3.15
CA ARG A 222 -3.86 20.06 -3.44
C ARG A 222 -3.27 21.34 -4.03
N ALA A 223 -3.82 21.78 -5.16
CA ALA A 223 -3.44 23.07 -5.73
C ALA A 223 -3.75 24.21 -4.73
N PRO A 224 -2.85 25.20 -4.56
CA PRO A 224 -3.13 26.34 -3.72
C PRO A 224 -4.39 27.05 -4.22
N ALA A 225 -5.25 27.48 -3.29
CA ALA A 225 -6.45 28.22 -3.65
C ALA A 225 -6.03 29.49 -4.40
N SER A 226 -6.64 29.74 -5.57
CA SER A 226 -6.49 31.02 -6.25
C SER A 226 -7.03 32.10 -5.31
N VAL A 227 -6.15 32.96 -4.79
CA VAL A 227 -6.59 34.17 -4.09
C VAL A 227 -7.23 35.07 -5.15
N PRO A 228 -8.52 35.40 -5.06
CA PRO A 228 -9.11 36.36 -6.00
C PRO A 228 -8.35 37.68 -5.86
N ALA A 229 -7.92 38.25 -6.99
CA ALA A 229 -7.34 39.59 -7.01
C ALA A 229 -8.32 40.56 -6.34
N ARG A 230 -7.84 41.27 -5.32
CA ARG A 230 -8.60 42.34 -4.65
C ARG A 230 -8.76 43.54 -5.56
#